data_AF-A0A6G8NS11-F1
#
_entry.id   AF-A0A6G8NS11-F1
#
_cell.length_a   1.000
_cell.length_b   1.000
_cell.length_c   1.000
_cell.angle_alpha   90.00
_cell.angle_beta   90.00
_cell.angle_gamma   90.00
#
_symmetry.space_group_name_H-M   'P 1'
#
loop_
_entity.id
_entity.type
_entity.pdbx_description
1 polymer ?
#
loop_
_entity_poly.entity_id
_entity_poly.type
_entity_poly.pdbx_seq_one_letter_code
_entity_poly.pdbx_strand_id
1 'polypeptide(L)'
;MPTKAKSNVKGGHEKASRKSSATRRGTAEGKHGGKTHAHGVASKKNPQGSRGLAQPVFAQPQPTADPTVFRVPHPSDDAAYKEIDKLNAEHKLFPLPFPAPRGGVEPRLTLADVMGGNVNAADRINAGGQLVFHATGDCGNTSGPATENQVADKMTADFVETAANEVPQFALLLGDVVYSFGEAKYYYDQFYEPYRDYPAPILACAGNHDGMVSPEAHAKSLAAFLRNFCSQKVVVTPEAGGLSRTAQIQPGVFFTFEAPFVRVLVLYSNTLEDPGVIADSHIGKSQLQFLDAALKRVRAENYQGALIIADHHPPYTVAPHGWSVELLAQIDKVCAANGIWPHAFLSGHAHNYQRFTRTRSADGTHIPYLVCGNGGHGLVKLAKHGAPALRAPQVIQAASSSTDQVVLESYDDTHYGYLRIVVTQAQLRIEYHATTSNGSAAKAPSDYVTVDLATRQIAHFEAPDLGHPAAAATVRARFEQGRSQE
;
A
#
# COMPACT_ATOMS: atom_id res chain seq x y z
N MET A 1 27.91 -21.09 -56.93
CA MET A 1 28.96 -20.47 -57.76
C MET A 1 28.45 -19.15 -58.30
N PRO A 2 29.24 -18.08 -58.49
CA PRO A 2 30.57 -17.71 -57.95
C PRO A 2 30.49 -16.40 -57.11
N THR A 3 31.26 -16.23 -56.03
CA THR A 3 32.53 -15.47 -55.92
C THR A 3 32.63 -14.16 -56.74
N LYS A 4 32.91 -13.02 -56.07
CA LYS A 4 34.23 -12.33 -56.17
C LYS A 4 34.31 -11.05 -55.32
N ALA A 5 35.51 -10.88 -54.77
CA ALA A 5 36.00 -9.77 -53.97
C ALA A 5 36.58 -8.62 -54.82
N LYS A 6 36.87 -7.49 -54.15
CA LYS A 6 38.02 -6.55 -54.25
C LYS A 6 37.55 -5.09 -54.09
N SER A 7 37.85 -4.45 -52.95
CA SER A 7 39.03 -3.62 -52.67
C SER A 7 39.12 -2.32 -53.47
N ASN A 8 39.11 -1.15 -52.80
CA ASN A 8 40.24 -0.22 -52.92
C ASN A 8 40.27 0.85 -51.81
N VAL A 9 41.51 1.26 -51.54
CA VAL A 9 41.99 2.11 -50.45
C VAL A 9 42.31 3.51 -51.00
N LYS A 10 42.37 4.49 -50.08
CA LYS A 10 43.29 5.65 -49.99
C LYS A 10 42.66 7.04 -50.17
N GLY A 11 43.03 7.91 -49.22
CA GLY A 11 43.00 9.36 -49.39
C GLY A 11 43.05 10.12 -48.07
N GLY A 12 44.20 10.14 -47.40
CA GLY A 12 44.46 11.07 -46.29
C GLY A 12 44.92 12.43 -46.81
N HIS A 13 44.65 13.50 -46.06
CA HIS A 13 45.45 14.72 -46.07
C HIS A 13 45.39 15.42 -44.70
N GLU A 14 46.59 15.62 -44.15
CA GLU A 14 46.93 16.36 -42.93
C GLU A 14 47.15 17.87 -43.21
N LYS A 15 47.26 18.61 -42.08
CA LYS A 15 47.85 19.95 -41.82
C LYS A 15 46.84 21.10 -41.77
N ALA A 16 46.89 22.06 -40.83
CA ALA A 16 48.04 22.57 -40.08
C ALA A 16 47.65 23.21 -38.72
N SER A 17 48.62 23.18 -37.81
CA SER A 17 48.74 23.89 -36.53
C SER A 17 49.05 25.39 -36.71
N ARG A 18 48.65 26.24 -35.74
CA ARG A 18 49.39 27.46 -35.34
C ARG A 18 49.03 27.90 -33.91
N LYS A 19 50.07 28.10 -33.09
CA LYS A 19 50.12 28.69 -31.73
C LYS A 19 50.78 30.09 -31.77
N SER A 20 50.43 30.97 -30.83
CA SER A 20 51.27 31.95 -30.05
C SER A 20 50.32 32.98 -29.39
N SER A 21 50.29 33.26 -28.06
CA SER A 21 51.24 33.92 -27.12
C SER A 21 51.64 35.36 -27.57
N ALA A 22 51.62 36.46 -26.80
CA ALA A 22 51.56 36.73 -25.37
C ALA A 22 51.33 38.25 -25.06
N THR A 23 50.95 38.54 -23.79
CA THR A 23 51.26 39.71 -22.90
C THR A 23 51.33 41.17 -23.38
N ARG A 24 50.67 42.07 -22.60
CA ARG A 24 51.23 43.37 -22.16
C ARG A 24 50.70 43.80 -20.77
N ARG A 25 51.64 44.20 -19.90
CA ARG A 25 51.49 44.84 -18.57
C ARG A 25 51.37 46.36 -18.71
N GLY A 26 50.70 46.99 -17.75
CA GLY A 26 50.81 48.42 -17.43
C GLY A 26 50.37 48.69 -15.98
N THR A 27 51.32 49.12 -15.14
CA THR A 27 51.21 49.69 -13.77
C THR A 27 50.89 51.21 -13.88
N ALA A 28 50.34 51.98 -12.92
CA ALA A 28 50.49 52.02 -11.46
C ALA A 28 49.42 52.92 -10.77
N GLU A 29 49.27 52.75 -9.44
CA GLU A 29 48.90 53.71 -8.36
C GLU A 29 47.63 54.59 -8.49
N GLY A 30 46.74 54.78 -7.51
CA GLY A 30 46.65 54.43 -6.09
C GLY A 30 45.68 55.43 -5.44
N LYS A 31 44.65 54.97 -4.72
CA LYS A 31 43.99 55.72 -3.62
C LYS A 31 42.99 54.84 -2.86
N HIS A 32 43.17 54.84 -1.54
CA HIS A 32 42.38 54.14 -0.54
C HIS A 32 40.90 54.56 -0.52
N GLY A 33 40.03 53.58 -0.29
CA GLY A 33 38.63 53.77 0.10
C GLY A 33 38.00 52.40 0.37
N GLY A 34 38.00 51.97 1.63
CA GLY A 34 37.54 50.64 2.04
C GLY A 34 36.06 50.42 1.75
N LYS A 35 35.74 49.31 1.07
CA LYS A 35 34.46 48.61 1.13
C LYS A 35 34.71 47.11 1.02
N THR A 36 34.39 46.39 2.08
CA THR A 36 34.42 44.93 2.16
C THR A 36 33.36 44.34 1.22
N HIS A 37 33.76 43.89 0.03
CA HIS A 37 32.93 43.03 -0.80
C HIS A 37 33.26 41.57 -0.47
N ALA A 38 32.51 41.01 0.48
CA ALA A 38 32.37 39.58 0.57
C ALA A 38 31.64 39.11 -0.70
N HIS A 39 32.31 38.32 -1.53
CA HIS A 39 31.66 37.53 -2.57
C HIS A 39 30.75 36.50 -1.89
N GLY A 40 29.53 36.93 -1.58
CA GLY A 40 28.43 36.04 -1.29
C GLY A 40 28.10 35.28 -2.57
N VAL A 41 28.66 34.09 -2.73
CA VAL A 41 28.08 33.07 -3.58
C VAL A 41 26.68 32.85 -3.00
N ALA A 42 25.68 33.40 -3.66
CA ALA A 42 24.28 33.16 -3.34
C ALA A 42 24.04 31.66 -3.52
N SER A 43 24.12 30.93 -2.41
CA SER A 43 23.49 29.62 -2.28
C SER A 43 22.02 29.83 -2.63
N LYS A 44 21.59 29.28 -3.77
CA LYS A 44 20.18 29.11 -4.08
C LYS A 44 19.61 28.31 -2.90
N LYS A 45 18.88 28.97 -2.00
CA LYS A 45 18.05 28.30 -1.01
C LYS A 45 17.15 27.33 -1.77
N ASN A 46 17.26 26.04 -1.46
CA ASN A 46 16.25 25.06 -1.84
C ASN A 46 14.89 25.55 -1.28
N PRO A 47 13.88 25.86 -2.09
CA PRO A 47 12.71 26.59 -1.59
C PRO A 47 11.61 25.71 -0.98
N GLN A 48 11.80 24.39 -0.80
CA GLN A 48 10.71 23.50 -0.37
C GLN A 48 10.97 22.90 1.00
N GLY A 49 10.87 23.74 2.04
CA GLY A 49 10.52 23.25 3.38
C GLY A 49 9.05 22.82 3.42
N SER A 50 8.67 22.00 4.41
CA SER A 50 7.27 21.56 4.56
C SER A 50 6.33 22.77 4.69
N ARG A 51 5.24 22.80 3.91
CA ARG A 51 4.23 23.87 3.98
C ARG A 51 3.03 23.41 4.78
N GLY A 52 2.78 24.04 5.93
CA GLY A 52 1.60 23.74 6.76
C GLY A 52 0.30 24.25 6.11
N LEU A 53 -0.77 23.46 6.23
CA LEU A 53 -2.11 23.82 5.77
C LEU A 53 -3.14 23.63 6.90
N ALA A 54 -4.25 24.36 6.81
CA ALA A 54 -5.36 24.24 7.77
C ALA A 54 -6.26 23.03 7.49
N GLN A 55 -6.31 22.58 6.24
CA GLN A 55 -7.15 21.48 5.77
C GLN A 55 -6.34 20.58 4.83
N PRO A 56 -6.59 19.26 4.84
CA PRO A 56 -5.90 18.33 3.95
C PRO A 56 -6.28 18.58 2.50
N VAL A 57 -5.34 18.28 1.62
CA VAL A 57 -5.55 18.31 0.16
C VAL A 57 -5.23 16.92 -0.35
N PHE A 58 -6.18 16.30 -1.04
CA PHE A 58 -6.05 14.92 -1.48
C PHE A 58 -5.57 14.83 -2.93
N ALA A 59 -6.18 15.56 -3.85
CA ALA A 59 -5.77 15.56 -5.25
C ALA A 59 -5.22 16.91 -5.70
N GLN A 60 -4.63 16.93 -6.89
CA GLN A 60 -4.36 18.17 -7.60
C GLN A 60 -5.66 18.93 -7.86
N PRO A 61 -5.70 20.25 -7.61
CA PRO A 61 -6.85 21.07 -7.96
C PRO A 61 -7.17 21.08 -9.46
N GLN A 62 -6.15 20.85 -10.29
CA GLN A 62 -6.26 20.75 -11.75
C GLN A 62 -5.48 19.52 -12.21
N PRO A 63 -6.10 18.60 -12.96
CA PRO A 63 -5.40 17.44 -13.49
C PRO A 63 -4.16 17.84 -14.30
N THR A 64 -3.09 17.09 -14.12
CA THR A 64 -1.87 17.21 -14.94
C THR A 64 -1.73 15.98 -15.82
N ALA A 65 -1.03 16.12 -16.95
CA ALA A 65 -0.75 14.99 -17.84
C ALA A 65 -0.03 13.86 -17.10
N ASP A 66 -0.30 12.62 -17.51
CA ASP A 66 0.36 11.44 -16.96
C ASP A 66 1.87 11.49 -17.17
N PRO A 67 2.67 11.12 -16.16
CA PRO A 67 4.10 10.97 -16.36
C PRO A 67 4.36 9.78 -17.28
N THR A 68 5.30 9.95 -18.19
CA THR A 68 5.78 8.88 -19.06
C THR A 68 7.11 8.30 -18.59
N VAL A 69 7.82 9.02 -17.70
CA VAL A 69 9.11 8.66 -17.12
C VAL A 69 9.20 9.18 -15.69
N PHE A 70 9.98 8.50 -14.84
CA PHE A 70 10.34 9.02 -13.52
C PHE A 70 11.32 10.18 -13.61
N ARG A 71 11.23 11.12 -12.66
CA ARG A 71 12.11 12.29 -12.57
C ARG A 71 13.45 11.94 -11.96
N VAL A 72 13.47 11.00 -11.02
CA VAL A 72 14.66 10.53 -10.34
C VAL A 72 15.00 9.13 -10.84
N PRO A 73 16.11 8.96 -11.57
CA PRO A 73 16.54 7.64 -12.00
C PRO A 73 16.75 6.70 -10.81
N HIS A 74 16.25 5.47 -10.92
CA HIS A 74 16.53 4.40 -9.97
C HIS A 74 17.71 3.57 -10.48
N PRO A 75 18.88 3.54 -9.80
CA PRO A 75 19.96 2.63 -10.16
C PRO A 75 19.54 1.18 -9.88
N SER A 76 20.32 0.21 -10.38
CA SER A 76 20.12 -1.19 -10.00
C SER A 76 20.45 -1.40 -8.52
N ASP A 77 19.61 -2.16 -7.83
CA ASP A 77 19.78 -2.53 -6.42
C ASP A 77 20.60 -3.82 -6.24
N ASP A 78 21.13 -4.41 -7.32
CA ASP A 78 21.81 -5.72 -7.29
C ASP A 78 22.94 -5.77 -6.25
N ALA A 79 23.67 -4.68 -6.08
CA ALA A 79 24.76 -4.61 -5.11
C ALA A 79 24.23 -4.60 -3.66
N ALA A 80 23.18 -3.82 -3.40
CA ALA A 80 22.52 -3.78 -2.10
C ALA A 80 21.90 -5.15 -1.75
N TYR A 81 21.20 -5.78 -2.68
CA TYR A 81 20.61 -7.11 -2.47
C TYR A 81 21.66 -8.20 -2.26
N LYS A 82 22.79 -8.18 -2.96
CA LYS A 82 23.89 -9.12 -2.70
C LYS A 82 24.44 -9.02 -1.27
N GLU A 83 24.51 -7.81 -0.72
CA GLU A 83 24.94 -7.64 0.68
C GLU A 83 23.84 -8.11 1.65
N ILE A 84 22.57 -7.84 1.36
CA ILE A 84 21.43 -8.35 2.14
C ILE A 84 21.41 -9.88 2.14
N ASP A 85 21.59 -10.52 0.98
CA ASP A 85 21.66 -11.98 0.83
C ASP A 85 22.78 -12.58 1.69
N LYS A 86 23.94 -11.92 1.71
CA LYS A 86 25.06 -12.34 2.56
C LYS A 86 24.73 -12.20 4.05
N LEU A 87 24.14 -11.07 4.45
CA LEU A 87 23.70 -10.89 5.84
C LEU A 87 22.64 -11.91 6.24
N ASN A 88 21.72 -12.25 5.33
CA ASN A 88 20.71 -13.27 5.53
C ASN A 88 21.35 -14.66 5.72
N ALA A 89 22.30 -15.04 4.86
CA ALA A 89 23.05 -16.29 4.95
C ALA A 89 23.87 -16.41 6.24
N GLU A 90 24.29 -15.27 6.81
CA GLU A 90 24.99 -15.19 8.09
C GLU A 90 24.04 -15.06 9.31
N HIS A 91 22.71 -15.08 9.09
CA HIS A 91 21.67 -14.88 10.11
C HIS A 91 21.81 -13.56 10.87
N LYS A 92 22.13 -12.47 10.15
CA LYS A 92 22.35 -11.13 10.70
C LYS A 92 21.27 -10.11 10.35
N LEU A 93 20.21 -10.54 9.67
CA LEU A 93 19.02 -9.72 9.46
C LEU A 93 18.04 -9.92 10.60
N PHE A 94 17.64 -8.82 11.21
CA PHE A 94 16.68 -8.78 12.31
C PHE A 94 15.65 -7.71 12.02
N PRO A 95 14.42 -7.85 12.53
CA PRO A 95 13.47 -6.76 12.48
C PRO A 95 14.02 -5.55 13.22
N LEU A 96 13.79 -4.35 12.67
CA LEU A 96 14.30 -3.10 13.18
C LEU A 96 13.31 -2.44 14.15
N PRO A 97 13.81 -1.72 15.19
CA PRO A 97 12.95 -0.98 16.10
C PRO A 97 12.26 0.18 15.38
N PHE A 98 11.04 0.47 15.79
CA PHE A 98 10.22 1.57 15.27
C PHE A 98 9.81 2.52 16.42
N PRO A 99 9.49 3.79 16.13
CA PRO A 99 9.04 4.72 17.15
C PRO A 99 7.65 4.33 17.68
N ALA A 100 7.43 4.57 18.98
CA ALA A 100 6.11 4.40 19.57
C ALA A 100 5.07 5.33 18.89
N PRO A 101 3.88 4.82 18.56
CA PRO A 101 2.82 5.63 17.99
C PRO A 101 2.26 6.63 19.00
N ARG A 102 1.67 7.71 18.49
CA ARG A 102 0.93 8.69 19.28
C ARG A 102 -0.41 8.10 19.74
N GLY A 103 -0.91 8.48 20.92
CA GLY A 103 -2.21 8.01 21.41
C GLY A 103 -2.16 6.78 22.33
N GLY A 104 -0.97 6.37 22.78
CA GLY A 104 -0.81 5.36 23.84
C GLY A 104 -0.81 3.93 23.32
N VAL A 105 -1.36 3.00 24.11
CA VAL A 105 -1.36 1.55 23.80
C VAL A 105 -2.28 1.23 22.62
N GLU A 106 -3.41 1.92 22.51
CA GLU A 106 -4.29 1.86 21.35
C GLU A 106 -4.33 3.22 20.63
N PRO A 107 -3.39 3.48 19.72
CA PRO A 107 -3.45 4.61 18.81
C PRO A 107 -4.71 4.52 17.97
N ARG A 108 -5.49 5.61 17.92
CA ARG A 108 -6.72 5.67 17.13
C ARG A 108 -6.67 6.84 16.17
N LEU A 109 -7.26 6.63 15.01
CA LEU A 109 -7.42 7.62 13.96
C LEU A 109 -8.80 7.44 13.34
N THR A 110 -9.58 8.51 13.22
CA THR A 110 -10.91 8.44 12.63
C THR A 110 -10.94 8.97 11.20
N LEU A 111 -11.96 8.59 10.42
CA LEU A 111 -12.24 9.18 9.11
C LEU A 111 -12.40 10.70 9.21
N ALA A 112 -13.04 11.20 10.26
CA ALA A 112 -13.20 12.65 10.46
C ALA A 112 -11.85 13.35 10.62
N ASP A 113 -10.90 12.75 11.35
CA ASP A 113 -9.55 13.31 11.55
C ASP A 113 -8.81 13.46 10.21
N VAL A 114 -8.78 12.40 9.39
CA VAL A 114 -8.07 12.43 8.10
C VAL A 114 -8.77 13.33 7.07
N MET A 115 -10.06 13.60 7.25
CA MET A 115 -10.84 14.55 6.49
C MET A 115 -10.76 15.99 7.03
N GLY A 116 -9.78 16.30 7.90
CA GLY A 116 -9.54 17.66 8.40
C GLY A 116 -10.55 18.12 9.47
N GLY A 117 -11.11 17.17 10.22
CA GLY A 117 -12.16 17.41 11.21
C GLY A 117 -13.58 17.49 10.62
N ASN A 118 -13.77 17.08 9.36
CA ASN A 118 -15.07 17.12 8.70
C ASN A 118 -16.00 16.00 9.19
N VAL A 119 -16.62 16.20 10.36
CA VAL A 119 -17.56 15.25 10.97
C VAL A 119 -18.74 14.89 10.06
N ASN A 120 -19.17 15.82 9.21
CA ASN A 120 -20.28 15.59 8.26
C ASN A 120 -19.98 14.48 7.24
N ALA A 121 -18.71 14.12 7.03
CA ALA A 121 -18.36 12.98 6.17
C ALA A 121 -18.91 11.67 6.73
N ALA A 122 -18.75 11.43 8.04
CA ALA A 122 -19.27 10.25 8.71
C ALA A 122 -20.81 10.22 8.69
N ASP A 123 -21.46 11.37 8.90
CA ASP A 123 -22.93 11.47 8.87
C ASP A 123 -23.52 11.12 7.50
N ARG A 124 -22.89 11.57 6.41
CA ARG A 124 -23.33 11.22 5.05
C ARG A 124 -23.22 9.72 4.77
N ILE A 125 -22.14 9.09 5.23
CA ILE A 125 -21.93 7.64 5.06
C ILE A 125 -22.95 6.86 5.89
N ASN A 126 -23.19 7.26 7.15
CA ASN A 126 -24.22 6.66 8.00
C ASN A 126 -25.61 6.78 7.36
N ALA A 127 -25.96 7.96 6.86
CA ALA A 127 -27.24 8.19 6.17
C ALA A 127 -27.37 7.38 4.87
N GLY A 128 -26.26 7.16 4.16
CA GLY A 128 -26.20 6.32 2.95
C GLY A 128 -26.16 4.82 3.22
N GLY A 129 -26.00 4.39 4.48
CA GLY A 129 -25.99 2.99 4.91
C GLY A 129 -24.81 2.15 4.41
N GLN A 130 -23.84 2.77 3.74
CA GLN A 130 -22.74 2.07 3.09
C GLN A 130 -21.47 2.95 3.02
N LEU A 131 -20.34 2.33 3.30
CA LEU A 131 -19.00 2.86 3.11
C LEU A 131 -18.31 2.09 1.98
N VAL A 132 -17.63 2.80 1.09
CA VAL A 132 -16.73 2.21 0.09
C VAL A 132 -15.31 2.74 0.31
N PHE A 133 -14.30 1.88 0.23
CA PHE A 133 -12.89 2.27 0.23
C PHE A 133 -12.03 1.31 -0.59
N HIS A 134 -10.80 1.71 -0.91
CA HIS A 134 -9.86 0.87 -1.66
C HIS A 134 -8.74 0.32 -0.80
N ALA A 135 -8.15 -0.80 -1.22
CA ALA A 135 -6.87 -1.27 -0.68
C ALA A 135 -6.01 -1.94 -1.76
N THR A 136 -4.68 -1.74 -1.71
CA THR A 136 -3.71 -2.43 -2.58
C THR A 136 -2.30 -2.25 -2.00
N GLY A 137 -1.38 -3.19 -2.19
CA GLY A 137 0.01 -3.13 -1.73
C GLY A 137 0.98 -3.04 -2.90
N ASP A 138 2.27 -2.82 -2.59
CA ASP A 138 3.36 -3.01 -3.55
C ASP A 138 3.17 -2.07 -4.76
N CYS A 139 2.94 -0.81 -4.39
CA CYS A 139 2.45 0.22 -5.30
C CYS A 139 3.58 0.87 -6.08
N GLY A 140 4.79 0.97 -5.50
CA GLY A 140 5.92 1.63 -6.14
C GLY A 140 6.60 0.77 -7.22
N ASN A 141 7.31 1.41 -8.14
CA ASN A 141 8.06 0.74 -9.20
C ASN A 141 9.44 1.39 -9.39
N THR A 142 10.42 0.60 -9.82
CA THR A 142 11.77 1.08 -10.13
C THR A 142 12.00 1.34 -11.63
N SER A 143 11.11 0.81 -12.48
CA SER A 143 11.26 0.81 -13.94
C SER A 143 10.53 1.96 -14.64
N GLY A 144 9.40 2.42 -14.10
CA GLY A 144 8.63 3.52 -14.67
C GLY A 144 7.18 3.57 -14.17
N PRO A 145 6.44 4.65 -14.48
CA PRO A 145 5.14 4.94 -13.85
C PRO A 145 3.96 4.15 -14.44
N ALA A 146 4.16 3.46 -15.57
CA ALA A 146 3.06 2.96 -16.39
C ALA A 146 2.13 1.97 -15.66
N THR A 147 2.69 1.06 -14.86
CA THR A 147 1.91 0.02 -14.17
C THR A 147 1.23 0.56 -12.92
N GLU A 148 1.88 1.46 -12.18
CA GLU A 148 1.28 2.16 -11.04
C GLU A 148 0.11 3.03 -11.48
N ASN A 149 0.30 3.79 -12.58
CA ASN A 149 -0.75 4.64 -13.15
C ASN A 149 -1.96 3.81 -13.58
N GLN A 150 -1.77 2.61 -14.17
CA GLN A 150 -2.90 1.74 -14.53
C GLN A 150 -3.81 1.43 -13.34
N VAL A 151 -3.23 1.18 -12.17
CA VAL A 151 -3.98 0.91 -10.94
C VAL A 151 -4.58 2.19 -10.37
N ALA A 152 -3.78 3.25 -10.24
CA ALA A 152 -4.21 4.53 -9.67
C ALA A 152 -5.32 5.20 -10.50
N ASP A 153 -5.26 5.13 -11.83
CA ASP A 153 -6.27 5.67 -12.74
C ASP A 153 -7.58 4.90 -12.63
N LYS A 154 -7.51 3.57 -12.52
CA LYS A 154 -8.69 2.74 -12.35
C LYS A 154 -9.35 2.97 -10.98
N MET A 155 -8.55 3.07 -9.91
CA MET A 155 -9.04 3.50 -8.59
C MET A 155 -9.66 4.90 -8.64
N THR A 156 -9.09 5.84 -9.39
CA THR A 156 -9.61 7.20 -9.52
C THR A 156 -10.92 7.23 -10.31
N ALA A 157 -11.07 6.35 -11.31
CA ALA A 157 -12.32 6.22 -12.06
C ALA A 157 -13.51 5.76 -11.20
N ASP A 158 -13.29 5.07 -10.07
CA ASP A 158 -14.34 4.65 -9.13
C ASP A 158 -14.98 5.81 -8.35
N PHE A 159 -14.49 7.04 -8.52
CA PHE A 159 -15.17 8.23 -7.98
C PHE A 159 -16.30 8.75 -8.88
N VAL A 160 -16.43 8.21 -10.10
CA VAL A 160 -17.51 8.55 -11.03
C VAL A 160 -18.64 7.53 -10.89
N GLU A 161 -19.55 7.80 -9.95
CA GLU A 161 -20.70 6.93 -9.66
C GLU A 161 -22.02 7.71 -9.67
N THR A 162 -23.12 7.02 -10.01
CA THR A 162 -24.47 7.60 -9.98
C THR A 162 -25.01 7.68 -8.55
N ALA A 163 -24.69 6.69 -7.72
CA ALA A 163 -25.11 6.62 -6.33
C ALA A 163 -23.99 7.12 -5.41
N ALA A 164 -24.29 8.11 -4.56
CA ALA A 164 -23.29 8.75 -3.71
C ALA A 164 -22.64 7.79 -2.69
N ASN A 165 -23.34 6.72 -2.30
CA ASN A 165 -22.85 5.69 -1.38
C ASN A 165 -22.00 4.60 -2.07
N GLU A 166 -21.82 4.65 -3.39
CA GLU A 166 -20.87 3.81 -4.13
C GLU A 166 -19.50 4.49 -4.30
N VAL A 167 -19.41 5.80 -4.02
CA VAL A 167 -18.18 6.58 -4.14
C VAL A 167 -17.19 6.22 -3.01
N PRO A 168 -15.93 5.84 -3.33
CA PRO A 168 -14.91 5.55 -2.33
C PRO A 168 -14.60 6.75 -1.42
N GLN A 169 -14.29 6.48 -0.15
CA GLN A 169 -14.06 7.52 0.87
C GLN A 169 -12.59 7.63 1.30
N PHE A 170 -11.79 6.59 1.09
CA PHE A 170 -10.34 6.57 1.32
C PHE A 170 -9.69 5.36 0.61
N ALA A 171 -8.36 5.32 0.60
CA ALA A 171 -7.58 4.13 0.28
C ALA A 171 -6.69 3.71 1.46
N LEU A 172 -6.39 2.41 1.56
CA LEU A 172 -5.39 1.84 2.45
C LEU A 172 -4.32 1.11 1.62
N LEU A 173 -3.12 1.68 1.54
CA LEU A 173 -1.98 0.99 0.94
C LEU A 173 -1.49 -0.11 1.88
N LEU A 174 -1.26 -1.32 1.38
CA LEU A 174 -0.91 -2.50 2.16
C LEU A 174 0.62 -2.71 2.26
N GLY A 175 1.37 -1.61 2.35
CA GLY A 175 2.84 -1.61 2.43
C GLY A 175 3.53 -1.50 1.07
N ASP A 176 4.83 -1.30 1.13
CA ASP A 176 5.74 -1.13 0.00
C ASP A 176 5.31 -0.01 -0.95
N VAL A 177 5.22 1.18 -0.35
CA VAL A 177 4.83 2.40 -1.06
C VAL A 177 5.95 2.85 -2.00
N VAL A 178 7.21 2.69 -1.59
CA VAL A 178 8.39 3.11 -2.36
C VAL A 178 9.46 2.04 -2.38
N TYR A 179 9.74 1.54 -3.58
CA TYR A 179 10.81 0.61 -3.85
C TYR A 179 12.15 1.32 -4.13
N SER A 180 13.29 0.72 -3.78
CA SER A 180 13.40 -0.56 -3.05
C SER A 180 13.67 -0.42 -1.55
N PHE A 181 13.96 0.79 -1.05
CA PHE A 181 14.36 0.98 0.36
C PHE A 181 13.67 2.18 1.01
N GLY A 182 12.45 2.52 0.56
CA GLY A 182 11.65 3.57 1.17
C GLY A 182 12.31 4.95 1.10
N GLU A 183 13.22 5.16 0.14
CA GLU A 183 14.04 6.35 0.09
C GLU A 183 13.21 7.59 -0.27
N ALA A 184 13.38 8.66 0.49
CA ALA A 184 12.62 9.91 0.35
C ALA A 184 12.66 10.50 -1.07
N LYS A 185 13.76 10.30 -1.80
CA LYS A 185 13.96 10.86 -3.14
C LYS A 185 13.03 10.24 -4.19
N TYR A 186 12.47 9.04 -3.95
CA TYR A 186 11.59 8.33 -4.87
C TYR A 186 10.11 8.50 -4.58
N TYR A 187 9.74 9.08 -3.42
CA TYR A 187 8.33 9.33 -3.06
C TYR A 187 7.58 10.20 -4.07
N TYR A 188 8.27 11.13 -4.72
CA TYR A 188 7.63 11.95 -5.75
C TYR A 188 7.10 11.05 -6.87
N ASP A 189 7.97 10.22 -7.43
CA ASP A 189 7.73 9.42 -8.63
C ASP A 189 6.84 8.19 -8.36
N GLN A 190 6.94 7.57 -7.18
CA GLN A 190 6.28 6.30 -6.85
C GLN A 190 5.05 6.44 -5.92
N PHE A 191 4.77 7.64 -5.40
CA PHE A 191 3.58 7.85 -4.55
C PHE A 191 2.83 9.12 -4.91
N TYR A 192 3.51 10.26 -4.90
CA TYR A 192 2.80 11.53 -5.09
C TYR A 192 2.30 11.70 -6.52
N GLU A 193 3.08 11.32 -7.53
CA GLU A 193 2.72 11.47 -8.94
C GLU A 193 1.67 10.46 -9.45
N PRO A 194 1.76 9.15 -9.14
CA PRO A 194 0.75 8.18 -9.55
C PRO A 194 -0.62 8.46 -8.91
N TYR A 195 -0.64 8.81 -7.62
CA TYR A 195 -1.87 9.11 -6.90
C TYR A 195 -2.24 10.60 -6.91
N ARG A 196 -1.68 11.41 -7.81
CA ARG A 196 -1.90 12.88 -7.80
C ARG A 196 -3.36 13.28 -7.99
N ASP A 197 -4.15 12.46 -8.70
CA ASP A 197 -5.55 12.73 -9.03
C ASP A 197 -6.55 11.95 -8.16
N TYR A 198 -6.07 11.05 -7.29
CA TYR A 198 -6.93 10.30 -6.36
C TYR A 198 -7.55 11.23 -5.29
N PRO A 199 -8.88 11.45 -5.27
CA PRO A 199 -9.48 12.61 -4.59
C PRO A 199 -9.79 12.39 -3.10
N ALA A 200 -9.29 11.32 -2.48
CA ALA A 200 -9.56 10.95 -1.09
C ALA A 200 -8.26 10.74 -0.26
N PRO A 201 -8.37 10.66 1.08
CA PRO A 201 -7.25 10.26 1.93
C PRO A 201 -6.65 8.91 1.51
N ILE A 202 -5.33 8.79 1.61
CA ILE A 202 -4.61 7.54 1.38
C ILE A 202 -3.83 7.22 2.65
N LEU A 203 -4.31 6.25 3.41
CA LEU A 203 -3.64 5.65 4.56
C LEU A 203 -2.70 4.54 4.08
N ALA A 204 -1.78 4.10 4.93
CA ALA A 204 -0.86 3.02 4.60
C ALA A 204 -0.49 2.17 5.82
N CYS A 205 -0.39 0.86 5.60
CA CYS A 205 0.53 -0.03 6.32
C CYS A 205 1.94 0.27 5.84
N ALA A 206 2.96 0.08 6.68
CA ALA A 206 4.34 0.07 6.21
C ALA A 206 4.73 -1.37 5.82
N GLY A 207 5.44 -1.53 4.71
CA GLY A 207 6.03 -2.81 4.29
C GLY A 207 7.51 -2.96 4.66
N ASN A 208 8.13 -4.04 4.20
CA ASN A 208 9.56 -4.25 4.40
C ASN A 208 10.36 -3.18 3.65
N HIS A 209 10.01 -2.86 2.40
CA HIS A 209 10.75 -1.86 1.64
C HIS A 209 10.63 -0.46 2.25
N ASP A 210 9.54 -0.13 2.96
CA ASP A 210 9.39 1.15 3.67
C ASP A 210 10.32 1.29 4.89
N GLY A 211 10.72 0.16 5.48
CA GLY A 211 11.54 0.12 6.69
C GLY A 211 12.98 -0.35 6.47
N MET A 212 13.25 -1.11 5.43
CA MET A 212 14.59 -1.58 5.07
C MET A 212 15.52 -0.40 4.82
N VAL A 213 16.78 -0.57 5.21
CA VAL A 213 17.80 0.46 5.02
C VAL A 213 18.80 -0.03 4.00
N SER A 214 18.90 0.69 2.88
CA SER A 214 19.94 0.42 1.89
C SER A 214 21.32 0.50 2.57
N PRO A 215 22.18 -0.52 2.39
CA PRO A 215 23.58 -0.48 2.81
C PRO A 215 24.37 0.66 2.17
N GLU A 216 23.87 1.27 1.09
CA GLU A 216 24.54 2.34 0.35
C GLU A 216 24.07 3.74 0.74
N ALA A 217 22.79 3.91 1.07
CA ALA A 217 22.20 5.22 1.37
C ALA A 217 22.15 5.58 2.86
N HIS A 218 22.27 4.58 3.76
CA HIS A 218 22.30 4.73 5.23
C HIS A 218 21.20 5.63 5.83
N ALA A 219 20.00 5.64 5.23
CA ALA A 219 18.85 6.33 5.82
C ALA A 219 18.41 5.67 7.14
N LYS A 220 17.69 6.41 7.99
CA LYS A 220 17.02 5.77 9.14
C LYS A 220 15.82 4.98 8.63
N SER A 221 15.62 3.78 9.16
CA SER A 221 14.41 2.97 8.92
C SER A 221 13.14 3.80 9.09
N LEU A 222 12.17 3.62 8.19
CA LEU A 222 10.86 4.30 8.18
C LEU A 222 10.91 5.83 8.06
N ALA A 223 12.08 6.46 7.85
CA ALA A 223 12.18 7.91 7.98
C ALA A 223 11.28 8.68 7.01
N ALA A 224 11.18 8.23 5.75
CA ALA A 224 10.30 8.84 4.76
C ALA A 224 8.84 8.47 5.00
N PHE A 225 8.56 7.20 5.33
CA PHE A 225 7.22 6.74 5.69
C PHE A 225 6.62 7.58 6.82
N LEU A 226 7.36 7.78 7.91
CA LEU A 226 6.92 8.57 9.06
C LEU A 226 6.66 10.04 8.71
N ARG A 227 7.40 10.62 7.75
CA ARG A 227 7.16 12.00 7.31
C ARG A 227 5.92 12.13 6.44
N ASN A 228 5.69 11.18 5.54
CA ASN A 228 4.62 11.26 4.54
C ASN A 228 3.29 10.68 5.04
N PHE A 229 3.30 9.70 5.94
CA PHE A 229 2.09 9.06 6.47
C PHE A 229 1.80 9.39 7.94
N CYS A 230 2.82 9.68 8.74
CA CYS A 230 2.68 9.86 10.19
C CYS A 230 2.96 11.29 10.67
N SER A 231 2.74 12.29 9.83
CA SER A 231 2.99 13.69 10.16
C SER A 231 2.17 14.13 11.37
N GLN A 232 2.75 15.01 12.21
CA GLN A 232 2.03 15.59 13.34
C GLN A 232 0.96 16.60 12.92
N LYS A 233 1.07 17.15 11.71
CA LYS A 233 0.19 18.20 11.18
C LYS A 233 -0.07 17.96 9.71
N VAL A 234 -1.16 18.53 9.21
CA VAL A 234 -1.42 18.59 7.77
C VAL A 234 -0.37 19.48 7.10
N VAL A 235 0.51 18.86 6.31
CA VAL A 235 1.61 19.53 5.61
C VAL A 235 1.77 18.99 4.21
N VAL A 236 2.23 19.82 3.28
CA VAL A 236 2.85 19.36 2.04
C VAL A 236 4.33 19.11 2.35
N THR A 237 4.79 17.88 2.19
CA THR A 237 6.17 17.48 2.43
C THR A 237 7.07 17.87 1.26
N PRO A 238 8.40 18.00 1.46
CA PRO A 238 9.34 18.20 0.35
C PRO A 238 9.22 17.13 -0.74
N GLU A 239 8.92 15.89 -0.35
CA GLU A 239 8.74 14.73 -1.22
C GLU A 239 7.58 14.88 -2.21
N ALA A 240 6.57 15.70 -1.90
CA ALA A 240 5.50 16.03 -2.84
C ALA A 240 5.97 16.91 -4.01
N GLY A 241 7.17 17.49 -3.93
CA GLY A 241 7.73 18.36 -4.97
C GLY A 241 6.80 19.54 -5.27
N GLY A 242 6.30 19.61 -6.51
CA GLY A 242 5.34 20.64 -6.93
C GLY A 242 3.87 20.32 -6.63
N LEU A 243 3.59 19.14 -6.06
CA LEU A 243 2.23 18.65 -5.91
C LEU A 243 1.54 19.17 -4.63
N SER A 244 0.20 19.15 -4.63
CA SER A 244 -0.63 19.75 -3.59
C SER A 244 -1.02 18.75 -2.50
N ARG A 245 -0.96 17.44 -2.78
CA ARG A 245 -1.35 16.37 -1.84
C ARG A 245 -0.58 16.53 -0.53
N THR A 246 -1.31 16.52 0.58
CA THR A 246 -0.73 16.60 1.92
C THR A 246 -0.33 15.21 2.43
N ALA A 247 0.68 15.18 3.29
CA ALA A 247 0.98 14.00 4.11
C ALA A 247 -0.21 13.62 5.01
N GLN A 248 -0.30 12.34 5.36
CA GLN A 248 -1.26 11.85 6.35
C GLN A 248 -0.78 12.08 7.78
N ILE A 249 -1.71 11.88 8.71
CA ILE A 249 -1.54 12.13 10.14
C ILE A 249 -1.63 10.86 10.99
N GLN A 250 -1.33 9.69 10.41
CA GLN A 250 -1.35 8.41 11.12
C GLN A 250 -0.52 8.52 12.42
N PRO A 251 -1.03 8.00 13.54
CA PRO A 251 -0.35 8.19 14.82
C PRO A 251 1.01 7.47 14.89
N GLY A 252 1.21 6.45 14.06
CA GLY A 252 2.47 5.74 13.86
C GLY A 252 2.29 4.60 12.85
N VAL A 253 3.17 3.59 12.91
CA VAL A 253 3.16 2.46 11.97
C VAL A 253 2.14 1.35 12.30
N PHE A 254 1.53 1.42 13.49
CA PHE A 254 0.37 0.58 13.85
C PHE A 254 -0.67 1.44 14.58
N PHE A 255 -1.94 1.20 14.28
CA PHE A 255 -3.07 1.99 14.78
C PHE A 255 -4.41 1.35 14.44
N THR A 256 -5.46 1.73 15.18
CA THR A 256 -6.84 1.47 14.78
C THR A 256 -7.35 2.63 13.94
N PHE A 257 -7.78 2.35 12.71
CA PHE A 257 -8.56 3.27 11.90
C PHE A 257 -10.06 3.04 12.09
N GLU A 258 -10.82 4.10 12.33
CA GLU A 258 -12.27 4.03 12.57
C GLU A 258 -13.03 4.85 11.51
N ALA A 259 -13.95 4.18 10.82
CA ALA A 259 -14.90 4.79 9.90
C ALA A 259 -16.30 4.21 10.18
N PRO A 260 -17.38 4.83 9.66
CA PRO A 260 -18.71 4.22 9.73
C PRO A 260 -18.69 2.76 9.26
N PHE A 261 -19.32 1.89 10.03
CA PHE A 261 -19.43 0.44 9.78
C PHE A 261 -18.13 -0.39 9.83
N VAL A 262 -16.93 0.21 9.93
CA VAL A 262 -15.67 -0.55 9.94
C VAL A 262 -14.62 -0.03 10.92
N ARG A 263 -13.91 -0.97 11.55
CA ARG A 263 -12.64 -0.76 12.22
C ARG A 263 -11.54 -1.56 11.53
N VAL A 264 -10.44 -0.90 11.20
CA VAL A 264 -9.24 -1.55 10.66
C VAL A 264 -8.12 -1.48 11.68
N LEU A 265 -7.60 -2.63 12.11
CA LEU A 265 -6.42 -2.74 12.95
C LEU A 265 -5.20 -2.86 12.04
N VAL A 266 -4.49 -1.75 11.85
CA VAL A 266 -3.31 -1.67 11.00
C VAL A 266 -2.08 -2.06 11.83
N LEU A 267 -1.29 -3.00 11.32
CA LEU A 267 -0.06 -3.51 11.92
C LEU A 267 1.15 -3.21 11.01
N TYR A 268 2.33 -3.25 11.60
CA TYR A 268 3.60 -3.19 10.90
C TYR A 268 4.35 -4.52 11.04
N SER A 269 4.50 -5.24 9.93
CA SER A 269 5.16 -6.55 9.88
C SER A 269 6.68 -6.50 9.64
N ASN A 270 7.28 -5.31 9.77
CA ASN A 270 8.72 -5.07 9.84
C ASN A 270 9.52 -5.33 8.54
N THR A 271 10.86 -5.38 8.62
CA THR A 271 11.81 -5.18 7.51
C THR A 271 12.43 -6.45 6.93
N LEU A 272 12.03 -7.63 7.40
CA LEU A 272 12.51 -8.88 6.81
C LEU A 272 11.82 -9.11 5.48
N GLU A 273 12.48 -9.83 4.56
CA GLU A 273 11.80 -10.30 3.34
C GLU A 273 10.71 -11.30 3.71
N ASP A 274 11.05 -12.31 4.49
CA ASP A 274 10.09 -13.21 5.13
C ASP A 274 10.73 -13.79 6.40
N PRO A 275 9.91 -14.20 7.39
CA PRO A 275 8.49 -13.90 7.54
C PRO A 275 8.27 -12.48 8.07
N GLY A 276 7.02 -12.00 8.03
CA GLY A 276 6.62 -10.80 8.74
C GLY A 276 6.72 -10.96 10.27
N VAL A 277 7.14 -9.92 10.96
CA VAL A 277 7.34 -9.92 12.42
C VAL A 277 6.63 -8.73 13.07
N ILE A 278 5.65 -9.02 13.93
CA ILE A 278 4.95 -7.99 14.73
C ILE A 278 5.44 -7.91 16.19
N ALA A 279 6.07 -8.96 16.69
CA ALA A 279 6.69 -9.00 18.02
C ALA A 279 7.77 -10.09 18.13
N ASP A 280 8.91 -9.72 18.71
CA ASP A 280 10.00 -10.63 19.07
C ASP A 280 10.90 -9.99 20.16
N SER A 281 12.11 -10.54 20.37
CA SER A 281 13.08 -9.98 21.30
C SER A 281 13.74 -8.67 20.85
N HIS A 282 13.74 -8.35 19.55
CA HIS A 282 14.37 -7.15 18.98
C HIS A 282 13.42 -5.95 19.00
N ILE A 283 12.14 -6.16 18.69
CA ILE A 283 11.14 -5.09 18.56
C ILE A 283 10.14 -5.04 19.74
N GLY A 284 10.18 -6.04 20.62
CA GLY A 284 9.32 -6.11 21.79
C GLY A 284 7.88 -6.54 21.47
N LYS A 285 6.92 -6.15 22.32
CA LYS A 285 5.53 -6.65 22.28
C LYS A 285 4.47 -5.56 22.14
N SER A 286 4.86 -4.34 21.76
CA SER A 286 3.94 -3.19 21.72
C SER A 286 2.75 -3.43 20.79
N GLN A 287 2.94 -4.10 19.65
CA GLN A 287 1.84 -4.41 18.72
C GLN A 287 0.89 -5.48 19.27
N LEU A 288 1.39 -6.45 20.04
CA LEU A 288 0.53 -7.43 20.73
C LEU A 288 -0.30 -6.75 21.84
N GLN A 289 0.29 -5.79 22.56
CA GLN A 289 -0.42 -5.00 23.57
C GLN A 289 -1.48 -4.11 22.91
N PHE A 290 -1.18 -3.54 21.75
CA PHE A 290 -2.13 -2.80 20.93
C PHE A 290 -3.33 -3.66 20.50
N LEU A 291 -3.06 -4.82 19.89
CA LEU A 291 -4.11 -5.75 19.47
C LEU A 291 -5.00 -6.16 20.64
N ASP A 292 -4.40 -6.50 21.78
CA ASP A 292 -5.15 -6.87 22.99
C ASP A 292 -6.05 -5.71 23.47
N ALA A 293 -5.52 -4.48 23.52
CA ALA A 293 -6.30 -3.30 23.90
C ALA A 293 -7.47 -3.03 22.94
N ALA A 294 -7.20 -3.07 21.62
CA ALA A 294 -8.22 -2.85 20.59
C ALA A 294 -9.33 -3.91 20.64
N LEU A 295 -8.98 -5.20 20.77
CA LEU A 295 -9.96 -6.28 20.85
C LEU A 295 -10.74 -6.27 22.17
N LYS A 296 -10.11 -5.88 23.29
CA LYS A 296 -10.82 -5.62 24.55
C LYS A 296 -11.88 -4.54 24.38
N ARG A 297 -11.55 -3.47 23.66
CA ARG A 297 -12.49 -2.37 23.40
C ARG A 297 -13.62 -2.78 22.47
N VAL A 298 -13.32 -3.49 21.38
CA VAL A 298 -14.34 -4.08 20.48
C VAL A 298 -15.35 -4.91 21.26
N ARG A 299 -14.87 -5.78 22.16
CA ARG A 299 -15.72 -6.58 23.04
C ARG A 299 -16.52 -5.72 24.02
N ALA A 300 -15.88 -4.78 24.71
CA ALA A 300 -16.51 -3.95 25.73
C ALA A 300 -17.63 -3.07 25.17
N GLU A 301 -17.46 -2.58 23.94
CA GLU A 301 -18.45 -1.78 23.23
C GLU A 301 -19.52 -2.64 22.53
N ASN A 302 -19.36 -3.97 22.54
CA ASN A 302 -20.16 -4.89 21.73
C ASN A 302 -20.26 -4.43 20.28
N TYR A 303 -19.12 -4.07 19.68
CA TYR A 303 -19.08 -3.44 18.37
C TYR A 303 -19.61 -4.39 17.28
N GLN A 304 -20.63 -3.94 16.54
CA GLN A 304 -21.34 -4.73 15.54
C GLN A 304 -20.85 -4.51 14.09
N GLY A 305 -19.93 -3.57 13.87
CA GLY A 305 -19.39 -3.29 12.54
C GLY A 305 -18.32 -4.29 12.11
N ALA A 306 -17.89 -4.16 10.86
CA ALA A 306 -16.80 -4.94 10.31
C ALA A 306 -15.49 -4.66 11.07
N LEU A 307 -14.70 -5.71 11.26
CA LEU A 307 -13.40 -5.67 11.92
C LEU A 307 -12.40 -6.28 10.96
N ILE A 308 -11.43 -5.50 10.51
CA ILE A 308 -10.41 -5.93 9.56
C ILE A 308 -9.06 -5.83 10.26
N ILE A 309 -8.18 -6.81 10.06
CA ILE A 309 -6.75 -6.66 10.36
C ILE A 309 -6.03 -6.44 9.03
N ALA A 310 -5.10 -5.49 9.00
CA ALA A 310 -4.29 -5.22 7.82
C ALA A 310 -2.81 -5.11 8.19
N ASP A 311 -1.96 -5.76 7.42
CA ASP A 311 -0.50 -5.63 7.47
C ASP A 311 0.09 -5.73 6.06
N HIS A 312 1.42 -5.81 5.94
CA HIS A 312 2.06 -6.03 4.66
C HIS A 312 2.31 -7.52 4.36
N HIS A 313 2.80 -8.28 5.36
CA HIS A 313 3.29 -9.64 5.14
C HIS A 313 2.18 -10.66 5.39
N PRO A 314 1.75 -11.44 4.38
CA PRO A 314 0.55 -12.25 4.50
C PRO A 314 0.69 -13.40 5.51
N PRO A 315 -0.32 -13.61 6.38
CA PRO A 315 -0.45 -14.82 7.18
C PRO A 315 -0.62 -16.09 6.34
N TYR A 316 -1.19 -15.95 5.14
CA TYR A 316 -1.36 -17.03 4.17
C TYR A 316 -0.98 -16.56 2.77
N THR A 317 -0.09 -17.30 2.09
CA THR A 317 0.26 -17.09 0.67
C THR A 317 0.65 -18.44 0.04
N VAL A 318 0.40 -18.60 -1.25
CA VAL A 318 0.94 -19.67 -2.10
C VAL A 318 2.00 -19.06 -2.99
N ALA A 319 3.19 -18.84 -2.42
CA ALA A 319 4.34 -18.27 -3.12
C ALA A 319 5.60 -19.15 -2.89
N PRO A 320 6.69 -18.95 -3.65
CA PRO A 320 7.98 -19.55 -3.33
C PRO A 320 8.48 -19.19 -1.93
N HIS A 321 8.10 -18.00 -1.47
CA HIS A 321 8.31 -17.46 -0.14
C HIS A 321 7.22 -17.96 0.83
N GLY A 322 7.63 -18.34 2.04
CA GLY A 322 6.72 -18.92 3.04
C GLY A 322 5.81 -17.86 3.68
N TRP A 323 4.63 -18.27 4.14
CA TRP A 323 3.71 -17.37 4.84
C TRP A 323 4.17 -17.02 6.27
N SER A 324 3.56 -15.99 6.89
CA SER A 324 3.97 -15.51 8.22
C SER A 324 3.36 -16.31 9.39
N VAL A 325 3.84 -17.54 9.60
CA VAL A 325 3.29 -18.50 10.61
C VAL A 325 3.30 -17.95 12.04
N GLU A 326 4.43 -17.44 12.50
CA GLU A 326 4.57 -16.98 13.89
C GLU A 326 3.72 -15.71 14.12
N LEU A 327 3.68 -14.80 13.16
CA LEU A 327 2.80 -13.64 13.17
C LEU A 327 1.34 -14.06 13.32
N LEU A 328 0.89 -15.02 12.50
CA LEU A 328 -0.47 -15.56 12.58
C LEU A 328 -0.75 -16.17 13.96
N ALA A 329 0.15 -17.01 14.47
CA ALA A 329 0.00 -17.64 15.79
C ALA A 329 -0.10 -16.61 16.93
N GLN A 330 0.67 -15.52 16.85
CA GLN A 330 0.60 -14.42 17.80
C GLN A 330 -0.74 -13.68 17.74
N ILE A 331 -1.24 -13.37 16.54
CA ILE A 331 -2.56 -12.73 16.35
C ILE A 331 -3.68 -13.64 16.85
N ASP A 332 -3.65 -14.93 16.49
CA ASP A 332 -4.63 -15.93 16.91
C ASP A 332 -4.70 -16.03 18.44
N LYS A 333 -3.55 -16.02 19.11
CA LYS A 333 -3.49 -16.05 20.58
C LYS A 333 -4.19 -14.84 21.20
N VAL A 334 -4.00 -13.64 20.65
CA VAL A 334 -4.65 -12.42 21.15
C VAL A 334 -6.16 -12.42 20.83
N CYS A 335 -6.55 -12.91 19.66
CA CYS A 335 -7.95 -13.09 19.26
C CYS A 335 -8.67 -14.07 20.19
N ALA A 336 -8.08 -15.24 20.41
CA ALA A 336 -8.61 -16.27 21.30
C ALA A 336 -8.73 -15.78 22.75
N ALA A 337 -7.72 -15.08 23.28
CA ALA A 337 -7.76 -14.51 24.63
C ALA A 337 -8.88 -13.47 24.80
N ASN A 338 -9.30 -12.83 23.70
CA ASN A 338 -10.37 -11.83 23.72
C ASN A 338 -11.74 -12.38 23.29
N GLY A 339 -11.81 -13.56 22.68
CA GLY A 339 -13.03 -14.09 22.07
C GLY A 339 -13.51 -13.25 20.89
N ILE A 340 -12.64 -12.45 20.29
CA ILE A 340 -12.93 -11.58 19.15
C ILE A 340 -11.97 -11.94 18.03
N TRP A 341 -12.54 -12.21 16.86
CA TRP A 341 -11.80 -12.49 15.63
C TRP A 341 -12.13 -11.43 14.58
N PRO A 342 -11.25 -11.17 13.60
CA PRO A 342 -11.57 -10.27 12.49
C PRO A 342 -12.60 -10.91 11.54
N HIS A 343 -13.31 -10.05 10.82
CA HIS A 343 -14.18 -10.43 9.70
C HIS A 343 -13.38 -10.64 8.41
N ALA A 344 -12.22 -10.01 8.25
CA ALA A 344 -11.28 -10.26 7.15
C ALA A 344 -9.84 -9.85 7.52
N PHE A 345 -8.87 -10.34 6.75
CA PHE A 345 -7.46 -9.96 6.84
C PHE A 345 -6.95 -9.50 5.47
N LEU A 346 -6.24 -8.37 5.41
CA LEU A 346 -5.69 -7.81 4.17
C LEU A 346 -4.16 -7.68 4.24
N SER A 347 -3.46 -8.12 3.20
CA SER A 347 -1.99 -8.04 3.08
C SER A 347 -1.53 -7.72 1.65
N GLY A 348 -0.27 -7.28 1.51
CA GLY A 348 0.44 -7.10 0.24
C GLY A 348 1.55 -8.15 0.06
N HIS A 349 2.76 -7.69 -0.25
CA HIS A 349 4.06 -8.41 -0.28
C HIS A 349 4.21 -9.43 -1.40
N ALA A 350 3.28 -10.37 -1.52
CA ALA A 350 3.29 -11.27 -2.66
C ALA A 350 2.73 -10.51 -3.88
N HIS A 351 3.56 -10.39 -4.93
CA HIS A 351 3.26 -9.58 -6.13
C HIS A 351 2.20 -10.21 -7.06
N ASN A 352 1.03 -10.50 -6.52
CA ASN A 352 -0.16 -11.04 -7.18
C ASN A 352 -1.39 -10.83 -6.29
N TYR A 353 -2.55 -11.22 -6.79
CA TYR A 353 -3.76 -11.35 -5.99
C TYR A 353 -3.96 -12.79 -5.55
N GLN A 354 -4.33 -13.00 -4.29
CA GLN A 354 -4.77 -14.29 -3.76
C GLN A 354 -5.89 -14.09 -2.75
N ARG A 355 -6.89 -14.98 -2.76
CA ARG A 355 -7.94 -15.00 -1.76
C ARG A 355 -8.04 -16.37 -1.13
N PHE A 356 -8.07 -16.37 0.20
CA PHE A 356 -8.25 -17.56 1.02
C PHE A 356 -9.50 -17.45 1.87
N THR A 357 -10.10 -18.58 2.19
CA THR A 357 -11.07 -18.71 3.28
C THR A 357 -10.46 -19.57 4.38
N ARG A 358 -10.37 -19.02 5.60
CA ARG A 358 -10.13 -19.79 6.82
C ARG A 358 -11.47 -20.13 7.46
N THR A 359 -11.74 -21.42 7.64
CA THR A 359 -12.90 -21.91 8.39
C THR A 359 -12.45 -22.34 9.78
N ARG A 360 -12.86 -21.58 10.80
CA ARG A 360 -12.44 -21.83 12.19
C ARG A 360 -13.09 -23.10 12.72
N SER A 361 -12.28 -24.07 13.15
CA SER A 361 -12.77 -25.34 13.69
C SER A 361 -13.47 -25.17 15.05
N ALA A 362 -13.19 -24.08 15.76
CA ALA A 362 -13.77 -23.81 17.07
C ALA A 362 -15.26 -23.42 17.02
N ASP A 363 -15.72 -22.74 15.97
CA ASP A 363 -17.08 -22.19 15.89
C ASP A 363 -17.67 -22.11 14.47
N GLY A 364 -16.97 -22.65 13.47
CA GLY A 364 -17.42 -22.66 12.08
C GLY A 364 -17.36 -21.30 11.38
N THR A 365 -16.84 -20.25 12.02
CA THR A 365 -16.80 -18.91 11.41
C THR A 365 -15.84 -18.85 10.22
N HIS A 366 -16.22 -18.10 9.19
CA HIS A 366 -15.40 -17.87 7.99
C HIS A 366 -14.67 -16.53 8.08
N ILE A 367 -13.38 -16.55 7.79
CA ILE A 367 -12.54 -15.35 7.72
C ILE A 367 -11.81 -15.36 6.37
N PRO A 368 -12.14 -14.45 5.45
CA PRO A 368 -11.37 -14.25 4.24
C PRO A 368 -10.02 -13.61 4.56
N TYR A 369 -8.95 -14.16 3.99
CA TYR A 369 -7.61 -13.55 3.97
C TYR A 369 -7.31 -13.20 2.51
N LEU A 370 -6.94 -11.95 2.26
CA LEU A 370 -6.67 -11.46 0.91
C LEU A 370 -5.26 -10.90 0.83
N VAL A 371 -4.56 -11.33 -0.21
CA VAL A 371 -3.29 -10.76 -0.68
C VAL A 371 -3.62 -9.93 -1.91
N CYS A 372 -3.21 -8.67 -1.91
CA CYS A 372 -3.35 -7.77 -3.05
C CYS A 372 -2.06 -6.96 -3.21
N GLY A 373 -0.93 -7.65 -3.37
CA GLY A 373 0.39 -7.04 -3.56
C GLY A 373 0.72 -6.76 -5.02
N ASN A 374 -0.30 -6.60 -5.88
CA ASN A 374 -0.14 -6.35 -7.30
C ASN A 374 -0.56 -4.90 -7.66
N GLY A 375 -0.22 -3.93 -6.81
CA GLY A 375 -0.58 -2.51 -7.00
C GLY A 375 0.23 -1.77 -8.06
N GLY A 376 1.24 -2.40 -8.66
CA GLY A 376 2.06 -1.79 -9.71
C GLY A 376 3.47 -2.37 -9.81
N HIS A 377 3.91 -3.14 -8.80
CA HIS A 377 5.24 -3.73 -8.74
C HIS A 377 5.31 -5.17 -9.28
N GLY A 378 6.47 -5.52 -9.86
CA GLY A 378 6.75 -6.70 -10.69
C GLY A 378 6.01 -7.99 -10.32
N LEU A 379 4.99 -8.32 -11.11
CA LEU A 379 4.12 -9.50 -10.95
C LEU A 379 4.90 -10.81 -10.84
N VAL A 380 4.49 -11.66 -9.89
CA VAL A 380 5.07 -12.99 -9.65
C VAL A 380 4.03 -14.08 -9.87
N LYS A 381 4.39 -15.07 -10.70
CA LYS A 381 3.60 -16.26 -10.96
C LYS A 381 3.50 -17.17 -9.73
N LEU A 382 2.30 -17.69 -9.47
CA LEU A 382 2.07 -18.72 -8.46
C LEU A 382 2.72 -20.04 -8.88
N ALA A 383 2.55 -20.41 -10.14
CA ALA A 383 3.15 -21.62 -10.70
C ALA A 383 4.61 -21.37 -11.13
N LYS A 384 5.50 -22.32 -10.81
CA LYS A 384 6.88 -22.32 -11.32
C LYS A 384 6.88 -22.33 -12.85
N HIS A 385 7.91 -21.74 -13.46
CA HIS A 385 8.06 -21.75 -14.91
C HIS A 385 7.99 -23.18 -15.48
N GLY A 386 7.07 -23.41 -16.43
CA GLY A 386 6.84 -24.71 -17.05
C GLY A 386 5.94 -25.67 -16.27
N ALA A 387 5.54 -25.33 -15.04
CA ALA A 387 4.51 -26.06 -14.30
C ALA A 387 3.10 -25.64 -14.78
N PRO A 388 2.10 -26.54 -14.73
CA PRO A 388 0.72 -26.15 -15.01
C PRO A 388 0.21 -25.12 -14.00
N ALA A 389 -0.63 -24.21 -14.45
CA ALA A 389 -1.32 -23.27 -13.58
C ALA A 389 -2.19 -24.01 -12.55
N LEU A 390 -2.21 -23.50 -11.32
CA LEU A 390 -3.01 -24.07 -10.24
C LEU A 390 -4.51 -23.84 -10.54
N ARG A 391 -5.36 -24.86 -10.36
CA ARG A 391 -6.82 -24.68 -10.44
C ARG A 391 -7.37 -24.40 -9.05
N ALA A 392 -7.90 -23.21 -8.82
CA ALA A 392 -8.63 -22.92 -7.59
C ALA A 392 -10.10 -23.42 -7.68
N PRO A 393 -10.75 -23.79 -6.55
CA PRO A 393 -10.22 -23.74 -5.19
C PRO A 393 -9.27 -24.91 -4.84
N GLN A 394 -8.38 -24.72 -3.85
CA GLN A 394 -7.46 -25.74 -3.32
C GLN A 394 -7.36 -25.68 -1.79
N VAL A 395 -7.44 -26.82 -1.11
CA VAL A 395 -7.14 -26.91 0.33
C VAL A 395 -5.63 -26.80 0.51
N ILE A 396 -5.18 -25.72 1.16
CA ILE A 396 -3.75 -25.49 1.45
C ILE A 396 -3.39 -25.86 2.90
N GLN A 397 -4.39 -25.93 3.77
CA GLN A 397 -4.25 -26.41 5.14
C GLN A 397 -5.50 -27.22 5.50
N ALA A 398 -5.31 -28.49 5.87
CA ALA A 398 -6.40 -29.31 6.38
C ALA A 398 -6.70 -28.95 7.84
N ALA A 399 -7.97 -29.03 8.22
CA ALA A 399 -8.36 -28.97 9.62
C ALA A 399 -7.76 -30.15 10.40
N SER A 400 -7.34 -29.90 11.63
CA SER A 400 -6.90 -30.90 12.59
C SER A 400 -7.39 -30.53 13.99
N SER A 401 -6.97 -31.26 15.02
CA SER A 401 -7.25 -30.89 16.42
C SER A 401 -6.60 -29.56 16.83
N SER A 402 -5.64 -29.05 16.08
CA SER A 402 -4.88 -27.84 16.40
C SER A 402 -4.78 -26.82 15.27
N THR A 403 -5.41 -27.08 14.12
CA THR A 403 -5.34 -26.20 12.94
C THR A 403 -6.71 -26.07 12.29
N ASP A 404 -7.02 -24.87 11.82
CA ASP A 404 -8.22 -24.60 11.03
C ASP A 404 -8.05 -25.06 9.59
N GLN A 405 -9.16 -25.23 8.86
CA GLN A 405 -9.12 -25.46 7.42
C GLN A 405 -8.86 -24.14 6.70
N VAL A 406 -7.97 -24.15 5.70
CA VAL A 406 -7.69 -23.01 4.82
C VAL A 406 -7.76 -23.45 3.36
N VAL A 407 -8.54 -22.72 2.58
CA VAL A 407 -8.73 -22.95 1.15
C VAL A 407 -8.25 -21.72 0.39
N LEU A 408 -7.37 -21.91 -0.61
CA LEU A 408 -7.13 -20.92 -1.66
C LEU A 408 -8.36 -20.94 -2.58
N GLU A 409 -9.12 -19.87 -2.57
CA GLU A 409 -10.38 -19.75 -3.31
C GLU A 409 -10.18 -19.24 -4.73
N SER A 410 -9.28 -18.27 -4.90
CA SER A 410 -9.02 -17.61 -6.17
C SER A 410 -7.65 -16.91 -6.15
N TYR A 411 -7.09 -16.63 -7.32
CA TYR A 411 -5.86 -15.84 -7.49
C TYR A 411 -5.81 -15.19 -8.87
N ASP A 412 -4.97 -14.16 -9.00
CA ASP A 412 -4.58 -13.56 -10.28
C ASP A 412 -3.10 -13.17 -10.22
N ASP A 413 -2.28 -13.86 -10.99
CA ASP A 413 -0.84 -13.61 -11.12
C ASP A 413 -0.46 -13.01 -12.49
N THR A 414 -1.46 -12.53 -13.23
CA THR A 414 -1.34 -12.02 -14.59
C THR A 414 -1.58 -10.53 -14.73
N HIS A 415 -2.32 -9.92 -13.79
CA HIS A 415 -2.68 -8.51 -13.84
C HIS A 415 -2.29 -7.78 -12.56
N TYR A 416 -2.11 -6.47 -12.69
CA TYR A 416 -2.14 -5.56 -11.56
C TYR A 416 -3.58 -5.34 -11.11
N GLY A 417 -3.79 -4.80 -9.92
CA GLY A 417 -5.14 -4.56 -9.41
C GLY A 417 -5.20 -3.91 -8.05
N TYR A 418 -6.44 -3.81 -7.56
CA TYR A 418 -6.76 -3.29 -6.25
C TYR A 418 -8.02 -3.96 -5.72
N LEU A 419 -8.23 -3.83 -4.41
CA LEU A 419 -9.45 -4.20 -3.73
C LEU A 419 -10.39 -2.98 -3.66
N ARG A 420 -11.66 -3.18 -3.97
CA ARG A 420 -12.76 -2.30 -3.62
C ARG A 420 -13.57 -2.95 -2.51
N ILE A 421 -13.69 -2.27 -1.38
CA ILE A 421 -14.28 -2.81 -0.16
C ILE A 421 -15.54 -2.03 0.16
N VAL A 422 -16.65 -2.75 0.24
CA VAL A 422 -18.00 -2.23 0.49
C VAL A 422 -18.47 -2.73 1.84
N VAL A 423 -18.79 -1.81 2.74
CA VAL A 423 -19.19 -2.13 4.11
C VAL A 423 -20.52 -1.51 4.44
N THR A 424 -21.47 -2.33 4.89
CA THR A 424 -22.77 -1.89 5.43
C THR A 424 -22.86 -2.28 6.90
N GLN A 425 -23.98 -1.96 7.55
CA GLN A 425 -24.24 -2.44 8.91
C GLN A 425 -24.34 -3.98 9.01
N ALA A 426 -24.63 -4.67 7.90
CA ALA A 426 -24.88 -6.11 7.89
C ALA A 426 -23.77 -6.93 7.19
N GLN A 427 -23.04 -6.34 6.24
CA GLN A 427 -22.14 -7.09 5.38
C GLN A 427 -20.82 -6.37 5.12
N LEU A 428 -19.75 -7.17 5.05
CA LEU A 428 -18.44 -6.79 4.51
C LEU A 428 -18.24 -7.49 3.17
N ARG A 429 -18.22 -6.74 2.08
CA ARG A 429 -17.91 -7.22 0.74
C ARG A 429 -16.54 -6.73 0.29
N ILE A 430 -15.73 -7.63 -0.23
CA ILE A 430 -14.40 -7.33 -0.74
C ILE A 430 -14.34 -7.80 -2.19
N GLU A 431 -14.05 -6.88 -3.08
CA GLU A 431 -14.02 -7.06 -4.52
C GLU A 431 -12.59 -6.87 -5.03
N TYR A 432 -12.08 -7.81 -5.81
CA TYR A 432 -10.83 -7.64 -6.53
C TYR A 432 -11.09 -7.17 -7.96
N HIS A 433 -10.40 -6.12 -8.36
CA HIS A 433 -10.52 -5.50 -9.67
C HIS A 433 -9.16 -5.51 -10.39
N ALA A 434 -9.02 -6.38 -11.38
CA ALA A 434 -7.82 -6.42 -12.22
C ALA A 434 -7.78 -5.25 -13.23
N THR A 435 -6.59 -4.73 -13.51
CA THR A 435 -6.32 -3.82 -14.62
C THR A 435 -6.32 -4.62 -15.92
N THR A 436 -7.46 -4.68 -16.60
CA THR A 436 -7.60 -5.36 -17.91
C THR A 436 -7.51 -4.36 -19.05
N SER A 437 -7.36 -4.85 -20.29
CA SER A 437 -7.32 -4.03 -21.50
C SER A 437 -8.62 -3.25 -21.79
N ASN A 438 -9.70 -3.50 -21.04
CA ASN A 438 -10.99 -2.82 -21.16
C ASN A 438 -10.99 -1.38 -20.60
N GLY A 439 -9.83 -0.90 -20.12
CA GLY A 439 -9.66 0.47 -19.61
C GLY A 439 -10.18 0.66 -18.18
N SER A 440 -10.02 1.88 -17.65
CA SER A 440 -10.36 2.24 -16.27
C SER A 440 -11.86 2.28 -15.97
N ALA A 441 -12.73 2.17 -16.99
CA ALA A 441 -14.18 2.30 -16.85
C ALA A 441 -14.89 1.02 -16.38
N ALA A 442 -14.27 -0.17 -16.51
CA ALA A 442 -14.91 -1.41 -16.11
C ALA A 442 -15.09 -1.48 -14.58
N LYS A 443 -16.34 -1.68 -14.13
CA LYS A 443 -16.73 -1.74 -12.70
C LYS A 443 -17.07 -3.13 -12.19
N ALA A 444 -17.11 -4.14 -13.07
CA ALA A 444 -17.37 -5.51 -12.63
C ALA A 444 -16.11 -6.11 -11.99
N PRO A 445 -16.20 -6.70 -10.79
CA PRO A 445 -15.03 -7.30 -10.15
C PRO A 445 -14.61 -8.60 -10.84
N SER A 446 -13.31 -8.86 -10.84
CA SER A 446 -12.71 -10.10 -11.33
C SER A 446 -12.89 -11.25 -10.34
N ASP A 447 -12.96 -10.95 -9.05
CA ASP A 447 -13.28 -11.88 -7.97
C ASP A 447 -13.92 -11.11 -6.80
N TYR A 448 -14.67 -11.79 -5.94
CA TYR A 448 -15.23 -11.16 -4.74
C TYR A 448 -15.53 -12.18 -3.65
N VAL A 449 -15.65 -11.68 -2.42
CA VAL A 449 -16.18 -12.41 -1.27
C VAL A 449 -17.06 -11.48 -0.45
N THR A 450 -18.02 -12.03 0.27
CA THR A 450 -18.87 -11.27 1.17
C THR A 450 -19.06 -12.04 2.46
N VAL A 451 -18.90 -11.35 3.58
CA VAL A 451 -19.09 -11.87 4.94
C VAL A 451 -20.32 -11.18 5.53
N ASP A 452 -21.26 -11.98 6.01
CA ASP A 452 -22.35 -11.51 6.86
C ASP A 452 -21.83 -11.28 8.27
N LEU A 453 -21.95 -10.06 8.78
CA LEU A 453 -21.30 -9.64 10.03
C LEU A 453 -21.90 -10.33 11.26
N ALA A 454 -23.20 -10.60 11.26
CA ALA A 454 -23.89 -11.21 12.39
C ALA A 454 -23.57 -12.70 12.51
N THR A 455 -23.64 -13.44 11.40
CA THR A 455 -23.40 -14.89 11.38
C THR A 455 -21.94 -15.26 11.18
N ARG A 456 -21.12 -14.33 10.69
CA ARG A 456 -19.71 -14.53 10.36
C ARG A 456 -19.49 -15.67 9.35
N GLN A 457 -20.43 -15.78 8.42
CA GLN A 457 -20.40 -16.74 7.32
C GLN A 457 -20.18 -16.01 6.00
N ILE A 458 -19.63 -16.74 5.03
CA ILE A 458 -19.60 -16.26 3.64
C ILE A 458 -21.05 -16.26 3.14
N ALA A 459 -21.46 -15.16 2.52
CA ALA A 459 -22.83 -14.93 2.09
C ALA A 459 -22.88 -14.32 0.69
N HIS A 460 -24.07 -14.32 0.11
CA HIS A 460 -24.36 -13.47 -1.04
C HIS A 460 -24.52 -12.00 -0.59
N PHE A 461 -24.00 -11.07 -1.38
CA PHE A 461 -24.15 -9.65 -1.10
C PHE A 461 -25.57 -9.16 -1.38
N GLU A 462 -26.09 -8.36 -0.46
CA GLU A 462 -27.36 -7.65 -0.60
C GLU A 462 -27.16 -6.45 -1.51
N ALA A 463 -27.20 -6.69 -2.82
CA ALA A 463 -26.95 -5.66 -3.81
C ALA A 463 -28.00 -4.53 -3.77
N PRO A 464 -27.60 -3.29 -4.11
CA PRO A 464 -28.54 -2.23 -4.46
C PRO A 464 -29.49 -2.69 -5.57
N ASP A 465 -30.76 -2.32 -5.48
CA ASP A 465 -31.68 -2.58 -6.56
C ASP A 465 -31.52 -1.50 -7.64
N LEU A 466 -31.30 -1.92 -8.88
CA LEU A 466 -31.16 -1.01 -10.02
C LEU A 466 -32.54 -0.43 -10.43
N GLY A 467 -33.29 0.13 -9.46
CA GLY A 467 -34.69 0.55 -9.61
C GLY A 467 -35.69 -0.59 -9.50
N HIS A 468 -35.34 -1.68 -8.81
CA HIS A 468 -36.14 -2.91 -8.71
C HIS A 468 -36.29 -3.43 -7.26
N PRO A 469 -36.77 -2.60 -6.31
CA PRO A 469 -36.67 -2.90 -4.89
C PRO A 469 -37.46 -4.15 -4.47
N ALA A 470 -38.62 -4.38 -5.08
CA ALA A 470 -39.44 -5.57 -4.81
C ALA A 470 -38.79 -6.88 -5.29
N ALA A 471 -38.11 -6.85 -6.45
CA ALA A 471 -37.40 -8.00 -6.97
C ALA A 471 -36.17 -8.30 -6.12
N ALA A 472 -35.41 -7.26 -5.74
CA ALA A 472 -34.27 -7.41 -4.84
C ALA A 472 -34.69 -7.97 -3.47
N ALA A 473 -35.79 -7.48 -2.89
CA ALA A 473 -36.35 -8.03 -1.66
C ALA A 473 -36.73 -9.51 -1.79
N THR A 474 -37.33 -9.90 -2.91
CA THR A 474 -37.70 -11.31 -3.17
C THR A 474 -36.46 -12.20 -3.28
N VAL A 475 -35.41 -11.73 -3.97
CA VAL A 475 -34.14 -12.44 -4.09
C VAL A 475 -33.46 -12.58 -2.72
N ARG A 476 -33.40 -11.50 -1.93
CA ARG A 476 -32.88 -11.52 -0.55
C ARG A 476 -33.60 -12.53 0.34
N ALA A 477 -34.94 -12.51 0.35
CA ALA A 477 -35.74 -13.42 1.15
C ALA A 477 -35.52 -14.92 0.80
N ARG A 478 -35.26 -15.23 -0.48
CA ARG A 478 -34.94 -16.61 -0.89
C ARG A 478 -33.59 -17.07 -0.32
N PHE A 479 -32.60 -16.18 -0.27
CA PHE A 479 -31.30 -16.50 0.32
C PHE A 479 -31.37 -16.63 1.84
N GLU A 480 -32.20 -15.84 2.52
CA GLU A 480 -32.43 -15.96 3.96
C GLU A 480 -33.14 -17.27 4.35
N GLN A 481 -34.13 -17.71 3.56
CA GLN A 481 -34.83 -18.97 3.82
C GLN A 481 -33.92 -20.20 3.72
N GLY A 482 -32.95 -20.19 2.79
CA GLY A 482 -31.93 -21.24 2.69
C GLY A 482 -31.02 -21.34 3.93
N ARG A 483 -30.79 -20.22 4.64
CA ARG A 483 -29.96 -20.16 5.87
C ARG A 483 -30.67 -20.67 7.12
N SER A 484 -31.98 -20.91 7.06
CA SER A 484 -32.78 -21.42 8.19
C SER A 484 -33.09 -22.92 8.10
N GLN A 485 -32.64 -23.59 7.04
CA GLN A 485 -32.87 -25.02 6.78
C GLN A 485 -31.62 -25.90 6.87
N GLU A 486 -30.45 -25.31 7.13
CA GLU A 486 -29.22 -25.98 7.59
C GLU A 486 -28.99 -25.65 9.07
#